data_AF-A0A1M4U9Q6-F1
#
_entry.id   AF-A0A1M4U9Q6-F1
#
_cell.length_a   1.000
_cell.length_b   1.000
_cell.length_c   1.000
_cell.angle_alpha   90.00
_cell.angle_beta   90.00
_cell.angle_gamma   90.00
#
_symmetry.space_group_name_H-M   'P 1'
#
loop_
_entity.id
_entity.type
_entity.pdbx_description
1 polymer ?
#
loop_
_entity_poly.entity_id
_entity_poly.type
_entity_poly.pdbx_seq_one_letter_code
_entity_poly.pdbx_strand_id
1 'polypeptide(L)'
;MGAFFTNIQIKNNPDDGSFEQKIIDYFTKRYLDSGYIITTDEKSADCSIIIANDKSSSWYSVYEETSIDLDLKKLKQEASVISSSLGITTITTLVSDSDYLYIGINTDGKEEHSIHNLNDTLTFSISESGAWNNLLAEGKTYNDIRSVFNQKQVLVERYLEEIAPLININPIHWGLSYEYFTEIMHDEGTKLHFVKENKEIQEPPATTNLSFTAYGSDYVIKEGESLTMNLHLASVGAASTGLQIILAGNAFEEDYLNPTIATVCIFGSENKEQVEFIKTRSTDNQIIHYAQLIGFPIPQGYTLSPSASMKEYKRYLEDSYKSTILIDIEIAGLKAGKTSFAVYADTLPTNQGKFGYINSINVEVARI
;
A
#
# COMPACT_ATOMS: atom_id res chain seq x y z
N MET A 1 -15.11 8.45 0.02
CA MET A 1 -14.16 7.41 -0.43
C MET A 1 -15.02 6.30 -0.97
N GLY A 2 -14.95 6.02 -2.27
CA GLY A 2 -15.70 4.92 -2.85
C GLY A 2 -15.11 3.56 -2.46
N ALA A 3 -15.83 2.48 -2.76
CA ALA A 3 -15.35 1.12 -2.54
C ALA A 3 -14.45 0.66 -3.67
N PHE A 4 -13.52 -0.22 -3.31
CA PHE A 4 -12.60 -0.88 -4.24
C PHE A 4 -12.57 -2.36 -3.90
N PHE A 5 -13.05 -3.20 -4.80
CA PHE A 5 -12.98 -4.64 -4.59
C PHE A 5 -13.07 -5.42 -5.90
N THR A 6 -12.55 -6.64 -5.84
CA THR A 6 -12.77 -7.67 -6.85
C THR A 6 -13.04 -9.00 -6.17
N ASN A 7 -13.88 -9.83 -6.77
CA ASN A 7 -14.05 -11.21 -6.37
C ASN A 7 -14.52 -12.08 -7.53
N ILE A 8 -14.45 -13.39 -7.33
CA ILE A 8 -14.98 -14.39 -8.27
C ILE A 8 -16.04 -15.20 -7.51
N GLN A 9 -17.25 -15.25 -8.07
CA GLN A 9 -18.31 -16.13 -7.60
C GLN A 9 -18.31 -17.39 -8.47
N ILE A 10 -18.17 -18.57 -7.87
CA ILE A 10 -18.17 -19.87 -8.54
C ILE A 10 -19.51 -20.53 -8.24
N LYS A 11 -20.26 -20.88 -9.28
CA LYS A 11 -21.59 -21.48 -9.09
C LYS A 11 -21.45 -22.84 -8.41
N ASN A 12 -22.21 -23.07 -7.33
CA ASN A 12 -22.21 -24.32 -6.61
C ASN A 12 -22.75 -25.47 -7.48
N ASN A 13 -22.22 -26.67 -7.29
CA ASN A 13 -22.78 -27.91 -7.76
C ASN A 13 -23.35 -28.71 -6.57
N PRO A 14 -24.64 -28.51 -6.21
CA PRO A 14 -25.22 -29.09 -4.99
C PRO A 14 -25.24 -30.62 -4.98
N ASP A 15 -25.15 -31.25 -6.15
CA ASP A 15 -25.09 -32.72 -6.28
C ASP A 15 -23.69 -33.28 -5.99
N ASP A 16 -22.68 -32.42 -5.87
CA ASP A 16 -21.29 -32.76 -5.62
C ASP A 16 -20.84 -32.32 -4.22
N GLY A 17 -20.98 -33.24 -3.24
CA GLY A 17 -20.52 -33.00 -1.87
C GLY A 17 -19.01 -32.78 -1.70
N SER A 18 -18.21 -32.94 -2.77
CA SER A 18 -16.77 -32.66 -2.79
C SER A 18 -16.42 -31.35 -3.48
N PHE A 19 -17.41 -30.55 -3.89
CA PHE A 19 -17.20 -29.41 -4.76
C PHE A 19 -16.31 -28.32 -4.13
N GLU A 20 -16.49 -28.01 -2.84
CA GLU A 20 -15.61 -27.09 -2.12
C GLU A 20 -14.15 -27.54 -2.16
N GLN A 21 -13.90 -28.83 -1.94
CA GLN A 21 -12.55 -29.39 -1.98
C GLN A 21 -11.94 -29.26 -3.39
N LYS A 22 -12.73 -29.40 -4.46
CA LYS A 22 -12.25 -29.18 -5.83
C LYS A 22 -11.83 -27.73 -6.07
N ILE A 23 -12.52 -26.76 -5.49
CA ILE A 23 -12.13 -25.34 -5.56
C ILE A 23 -10.82 -25.14 -4.79
N ILE A 24 -10.71 -25.67 -3.57
CA ILE A 24 -9.48 -25.63 -2.74
C ILE A 24 -8.30 -26.26 -3.49
N ASP A 25 -8.50 -27.43 -4.08
CA ASP A 25 -7.46 -28.17 -4.82
C ASP A 25 -7.02 -27.40 -6.07
N TYR A 26 -7.97 -26.76 -6.78
CA TYR A 26 -7.65 -25.90 -7.92
C TYR A 26 -6.70 -24.77 -7.51
N PHE A 27 -7.07 -23.99 -6.50
CA PHE A 27 -6.24 -22.86 -6.09
C PHE A 27 -4.91 -23.32 -5.49
N THR A 28 -4.94 -24.37 -4.67
CA THR A 28 -3.72 -24.98 -4.14
C THR A 28 -2.76 -25.34 -5.28
N LYS A 29 -3.23 -26.12 -6.25
CA LYS A 29 -2.41 -26.53 -7.39
C LYS A 29 -1.88 -25.33 -8.18
N ARG A 30 -2.73 -24.34 -8.45
CA ARG A 30 -2.35 -23.10 -9.16
C ARG A 30 -1.18 -22.39 -8.49
N TYR A 31 -1.24 -22.19 -7.17
CA TYR A 31 -0.19 -21.50 -6.43
C TYR A 31 1.08 -22.37 -6.36
N LEU A 32 0.95 -23.68 -6.19
CA LEU A 32 2.08 -24.62 -6.26
C LEU A 32 2.79 -24.57 -7.64
N ASP A 33 2.01 -24.60 -8.73
CA ASP A 33 2.53 -24.50 -10.11
C ASP A 33 3.21 -23.13 -10.37
N SER A 34 2.91 -22.12 -9.55
CA SER A 34 3.50 -20.78 -9.59
C SER A 34 4.72 -20.63 -8.67
N GLY A 35 5.23 -21.72 -8.08
CA GLY A 35 6.41 -21.71 -7.21
C GLY A 35 6.15 -21.26 -5.77
N TYR A 36 4.90 -21.37 -5.32
CA TYR A 36 4.54 -21.17 -3.92
C TYR A 36 4.44 -22.52 -3.20
N ILE A 37 4.47 -22.47 -1.87
CA ILE A 37 4.14 -23.58 -0.98
C ILE A 37 3.06 -23.12 0.00
N ILE A 38 2.25 -24.07 0.49
CA ILE A 38 1.26 -23.79 1.53
C ILE A 38 1.97 -23.55 2.87
N THR A 39 1.52 -22.55 3.60
CA THR A 39 1.93 -22.29 4.99
C THR A 39 0.72 -22.20 5.91
N THR A 40 0.88 -22.57 7.17
CA THR A 40 -0.13 -22.31 8.22
C THR A 40 0.14 -21.00 8.96
N ASP A 41 1.29 -20.37 8.74
CA ASP A 41 1.65 -19.09 9.35
C ASP A 41 1.25 -17.93 8.42
N GLU A 42 0.08 -17.36 8.68
CA GLU A 42 -0.47 -16.19 7.99
C GLU A 42 0.50 -15.00 7.94
N LYS A 43 1.32 -14.79 8.99
CA LYS A 43 2.26 -13.66 9.07
C LYS A 43 3.45 -13.82 8.13
N SER A 44 3.78 -15.06 7.78
CA SER A 44 4.85 -15.39 6.83
C SER A 44 4.36 -15.44 5.38
N ALA A 45 3.05 -15.49 5.17
CA ALA A 45 2.44 -15.67 3.87
C ALA A 45 2.59 -14.44 2.98
N ASP A 46 2.92 -14.66 1.71
CA ASP A 46 3.06 -13.61 0.70
C ASP A 46 1.73 -13.19 0.09
N CYS A 47 0.82 -14.15 0.03
CA CYS A 47 -0.52 -13.97 -0.45
C CYS A 47 -1.42 -15.02 0.19
N SER A 48 -2.70 -14.66 0.29
CA SER A 48 -3.72 -15.52 0.85
C SER A 48 -4.96 -15.45 -0.03
N ILE A 49 -5.78 -16.49 0.06
CA ILE A 49 -7.09 -16.54 -0.58
C ILE A 49 -8.12 -17.02 0.43
N ILE A 50 -9.35 -16.56 0.26
CA ILE A 50 -10.50 -16.97 1.05
C ILE A 50 -11.52 -17.58 0.10
N ILE A 51 -12.00 -18.78 0.44
CA ILE A 51 -13.09 -19.46 -0.23
C ILE A 51 -14.24 -19.55 0.77
N ALA A 52 -15.30 -18.79 0.55
CA ALA A 52 -16.46 -18.72 1.43
C ALA A 52 -17.72 -19.22 0.73
N ASN A 53 -18.57 -19.92 1.46
CA ASN A 53 -19.92 -20.27 0.99
C ASN A 53 -20.93 -19.96 2.08
N ASP A 54 -21.92 -19.16 1.73
CA ASP A 54 -23.15 -19.06 2.50
C ASP A 54 -24.04 -20.26 2.11
N LYS A 55 -24.47 -21.06 3.10
CA LYS A 55 -25.33 -22.22 2.89
C LYS A 55 -26.67 -21.88 2.23
N SER A 56 -27.11 -20.62 2.33
CA SER A 56 -28.32 -20.15 1.65
C SER A 56 -28.08 -19.76 0.19
N SER A 57 -26.82 -19.62 -0.22
CA SER A 57 -26.40 -19.22 -1.56
C SER A 57 -26.05 -20.41 -2.44
N SER A 58 -26.33 -20.26 -3.75
CA SER A 58 -25.90 -21.21 -4.78
C SER A 58 -24.47 -20.95 -5.27
N TRP A 59 -23.62 -20.27 -4.49
CA TRP A 59 -22.34 -19.77 -4.94
C TRP A 59 -21.25 -19.86 -3.87
N TYR A 60 -20.02 -20.13 -4.32
CA TYR A 60 -18.80 -19.93 -3.55
C TYR A 60 -18.18 -18.60 -3.94
N SER A 61 -17.84 -17.77 -2.96
CA SER A 61 -17.14 -16.51 -3.17
C SER A 61 -15.66 -16.71 -2.93
N VAL A 62 -14.84 -16.30 -3.88
CA VAL A 62 -13.39 -16.35 -3.79
C VAL A 62 -12.83 -14.93 -3.77
N TYR A 63 -12.02 -14.68 -2.74
CA TYR A 63 -11.33 -13.41 -2.54
C TYR A 63 -9.83 -13.67 -2.48
N GLU A 64 -9.04 -13.00 -3.31
CA GLU A 64 -7.58 -13.08 -3.25
C GLU A 64 -7.00 -11.81 -2.63
N GLU A 65 -6.06 -11.95 -1.71
CA GLU A 65 -5.38 -10.82 -1.07
C GLU A 65 -4.66 -9.93 -2.10
N THR A 66 -4.13 -10.54 -3.17
CA THR A 66 -3.42 -9.83 -4.25
C THR A 66 -4.35 -9.20 -5.28
N SER A 67 -5.67 -9.36 -5.17
CA SER A 67 -6.60 -8.81 -6.15
C SER A 67 -6.89 -7.30 -5.96
N ILE A 68 -6.23 -6.66 -4.98
CA ILE A 68 -6.26 -5.20 -4.76
C ILE A 68 -5.82 -4.43 -6.01
N ASP A 69 -5.05 -5.04 -6.92
CA ASP A 69 -4.50 -4.38 -8.11
C ASP A 69 -5.57 -4.01 -9.17
N LEU A 70 -6.86 -4.30 -8.95
CA LEU A 70 -7.98 -3.99 -9.88
C LEU A 70 -7.67 -4.40 -11.34
N ASP A 71 -6.83 -5.42 -11.53
CA ASP A 71 -6.41 -5.88 -12.84
C ASP A 71 -7.52 -6.74 -13.45
N LEU A 72 -8.42 -6.06 -14.17
CA LEU A 72 -9.54 -6.70 -14.86
C LEU A 72 -9.08 -7.80 -15.81
N LYS A 73 -7.93 -7.65 -16.47
CA LYS A 73 -7.45 -8.65 -17.44
C LYS A 73 -7.06 -9.92 -16.70
N LYS A 74 -6.32 -9.81 -15.60
CA LYS A 74 -5.97 -10.94 -14.74
C LYS A 74 -7.20 -11.60 -14.13
N LEU A 75 -8.16 -10.80 -13.64
CA LEU A 75 -9.42 -11.30 -13.07
C LEU A 75 -10.25 -12.10 -14.10
N LYS A 76 -10.38 -11.60 -15.33
CA LYS A 76 -11.08 -12.29 -16.42
C LYS A 76 -10.37 -13.58 -16.82
N GLN A 77 -9.05 -13.53 -16.97
CA GLN A 77 -8.25 -14.72 -17.27
C GLN A 77 -8.45 -15.78 -16.18
N GLU A 78 -8.52 -15.37 -14.91
CA GLU A 78 -8.72 -16.29 -13.81
C GLU A 78 -10.06 -17.00 -13.85
N ALA A 79 -11.14 -16.26 -13.97
CA ALA A 79 -12.48 -16.83 -14.05
C ALA A 79 -12.67 -17.72 -15.29
N SER A 80 -12.04 -17.36 -16.42
CA SER A 80 -11.96 -18.23 -17.59
C SER A 80 -11.29 -19.56 -17.24
N VAL A 81 -10.09 -19.56 -16.65
CA VAL A 81 -9.39 -20.81 -16.30
C VAL A 81 -10.17 -21.63 -15.27
N ILE A 82 -10.74 -21.00 -14.24
CA ILE A 82 -11.59 -21.67 -13.24
C ILE A 82 -12.80 -22.32 -13.91
N SER A 83 -13.55 -21.55 -14.71
CA SER A 83 -14.76 -22.06 -15.36
C SER A 83 -14.48 -23.23 -16.29
N SER A 84 -13.37 -23.19 -17.04
CA SER A 84 -12.93 -24.30 -17.88
C SER A 84 -12.47 -25.51 -17.06
N SER A 85 -11.77 -25.30 -15.94
CA SER A 85 -11.17 -26.38 -15.16
C SER A 85 -12.20 -27.13 -14.33
N LEU A 86 -13.20 -26.42 -13.81
CA LEU A 86 -14.26 -26.99 -12.99
C LEU A 86 -15.49 -27.37 -13.82
N GLY A 87 -15.61 -26.90 -15.06
CA GLY A 87 -16.79 -27.12 -15.92
C GLY A 87 -18.04 -26.42 -15.36
N ILE A 88 -17.86 -25.22 -14.79
CA ILE A 88 -18.86 -24.52 -14.00
C ILE A 88 -18.86 -23.04 -14.36
N THR A 89 -20.02 -22.39 -14.29
CA THR A 89 -20.11 -20.95 -14.52
C THR A 89 -19.49 -20.16 -13.37
N THR A 90 -18.77 -19.09 -13.71
CA THR A 90 -18.23 -18.13 -12.76
C THR A 90 -18.69 -16.72 -13.08
N ILE A 91 -18.77 -15.88 -12.06
CA ILE A 91 -19.01 -14.44 -12.19
C ILE A 91 -17.81 -13.69 -11.63
N THR A 92 -17.21 -12.82 -12.43
CA THR A 92 -16.20 -11.87 -11.97
C THR A 92 -16.86 -10.55 -11.63
N THR A 93 -16.45 -9.94 -10.53
CA THR A 93 -16.87 -8.59 -10.17
C THR A 93 -15.66 -7.72 -9.89
N LEU A 94 -15.71 -6.49 -10.40
CA LEU A 94 -14.77 -5.41 -10.07
C LEU A 94 -15.56 -4.14 -9.81
N VAL A 95 -15.29 -3.51 -8.67
CA VAL A 95 -15.77 -2.18 -8.32
C VAL A 95 -14.57 -1.28 -8.05
N SER A 96 -14.59 -0.07 -8.61
CA SER A 96 -13.55 0.95 -8.39
C SER A 96 -14.18 2.30 -8.11
N ASP A 97 -13.78 2.90 -6.99
CA ASP A 97 -14.22 4.21 -6.48
C ASP A 97 -15.74 4.38 -6.38
N SER A 98 -16.50 3.27 -6.23
CA SER A 98 -17.98 3.24 -6.30
C SER A 98 -18.62 3.78 -7.59
N ASP A 99 -17.81 4.21 -8.56
CA ASP A 99 -18.28 4.79 -9.83
C ASP A 99 -18.23 3.76 -10.96
N TYR A 100 -17.27 2.83 -10.89
CA TYR A 100 -17.01 1.85 -11.94
C TYR A 100 -17.39 0.46 -11.48
N LEU A 101 -18.14 -0.25 -12.32
CA LEU A 101 -18.55 -1.63 -12.12
C LEU A 101 -18.26 -2.45 -13.37
N TYR A 102 -17.76 -3.67 -13.12
CA TYR A 102 -17.70 -4.75 -14.08
C TYR A 102 -18.34 -5.99 -13.48
N ILE A 103 -19.24 -6.62 -14.24
CA ILE A 103 -19.75 -7.96 -13.98
C ILE A 103 -19.51 -8.78 -15.25
N GLY A 104 -18.77 -9.88 -15.15
CA GLY A 104 -18.48 -10.77 -16.27
C GLY A 104 -18.93 -12.20 -15.96
N ILE A 105 -19.61 -12.84 -16.91
CA ILE A 105 -20.06 -14.24 -16.79
C ILE A 105 -19.16 -15.10 -17.66
N ASN A 106 -18.50 -16.09 -17.05
CA ASN A 106 -17.63 -17.02 -17.76
C ASN A 106 -18.18 -18.45 -17.66
N THR A 107 -18.28 -19.14 -18.80
CA THR A 107 -18.67 -20.56 -18.89
C THR A 107 -17.69 -21.26 -19.83
N ASP A 108 -17.25 -22.47 -19.46
CA ASP A 108 -16.35 -23.30 -20.26
C ASP A 108 -15.10 -22.55 -20.80
N GLY A 109 -14.52 -21.68 -19.98
CA GLY A 109 -13.32 -20.92 -20.35
C GLY A 109 -13.56 -19.68 -21.20
N LYS A 110 -14.80 -19.28 -21.45
CA LYS A 110 -15.12 -18.10 -22.27
C LYS A 110 -16.02 -17.14 -21.53
N GLU A 111 -15.78 -15.87 -21.75
CA GLU A 111 -16.69 -14.82 -21.31
C GLU A 111 -17.89 -14.77 -22.26
N GLU A 112 -19.04 -15.21 -21.77
CA GLU A 112 -20.28 -15.27 -22.54
C GLU A 112 -21.00 -13.91 -22.55
N HIS A 113 -20.80 -13.12 -21.50
CA HIS A 113 -21.40 -11.81 -21.36
C HIS A 113 -20.73 -10.96 -20.29
N SER A 114 -20.85 -9.64 -20.41
CA SER A 114 -20.43 -8.69 -19.38
C SER A 114 -21.35 -7.48 -19.34
N ILE A 115 -21.61 -6.95 -18.14
CA ILE A 115 -22.25 -5.66 -17.91
C ILE A 115 -21.23 -4.75 -17.22
N HIS A 116 -20.99 -3.57 -17.78
CA HIS A 116 -20.01 -2.64 -17.23
C HIS A 116 -20.24 -1.20 -17.65
N ASN A 117 -19.70 -0.25 -16.88
CA ASN A 117 -19.67 1.18 -17.18
C ASN A 117 -18.24 1.75 -17.16
N LEU A 118 -17.23 0.93 -17.50
CA LEU A 118 -15.81 1.28 -17.62
C LEU A 118 -15.48 2.26 -18.77
N ASN A 119 -16.40 3.16 -19.11
CA ASN A 119 -16.24 4.19 -20.14
C ASN A 119 -16.39 5.59 -19.52
N ASP A 120 -15.89 6.61 -20.23
CA ASP A 120 -15.92 8.00 -19.76
C ASP A 120 -17.34 8.57 -19.52
N THR A 121 -18.38 7.88 -20.00
CA THR A 121 -19.78 8.35 -19.90
C THR A 121 -20.54 7.80 -18.70
N LEU A 122 -19.93 6.92 -17.91
CA LEU A 122 -20.55 6.21 -16.76
C LEU A 122 -21.87 5.50 -17.12
N THR A 123 -22.09 5.19 -18.40
CA THR A 123 -23.27 4.47 -18.87
C THR A 123 -22.99 2.97 -18.97
N PHE A 124 -23.94 2.15 -18.52
CA PHE A 124 -23.82 0.71 -18.62
C PHE A 124 -24.08 0.21 -20.04
N SER A 125 -23.20 -0.65 -20.53
CA SER A 125 -23.45 -1.48 -21.71
C SER A 125 -24.29 -2.69 -21.30
N ILE A 126 -25.56 -2.71 -21.69
CA ILE A 126 -26.53 -3.76 -21.33
C ILE A 126 -27.12 -4.34 -22.60
N SER A 127 -26.57 -5.45 -23.06
CA SER A 127 -27.12 -6.22 -24.17
C SER A 127 -27.79 -7.49 -23.66
N GLU A 128 -28.95 -7.83 -24.21
CA GLU A 128 -29.61 -9.09 -23.88
C GLU A 128 -28.67 -10.28 -24.11
N SER A 129 -28.62 -11.20 -23.14
CA SER A 129 -27.79 -12.38 -23.23
C SER A 129 -28.46 -13.56 -22.54
N GLY A 130 -28.49 -14.70 -23.24
CA GLY A 130 -28.96 -15.97 -22.71
C GLY A 130 -28.09 -16.53 -21.58
N ALA A 131 -26.87 -16.01 -21.38
CA ALA A 131 -25.96 -16.45 -20.33
C ALA A 131 -26.58 -16.32 -18.92
N TRP A 132 -27.48 -15.34 -18.73
CA TRP A 132 -28.18 -15.13 -17.46
C TRP A 132 -29.27 -16.16 -17.17
N ASN A 133 -29.86 -16.77 -18.20
CA ASN A 133 -31.04 -17.63 -18.02
C ASN A 133 -30.77 -18.82 -17.09
N ASN A 134 -29.54 -19.34 -17.11
CA ASN A 134 -29.14 -20.45 -16.24
C ASN A 134 -28.71 -20.00 -14.84
N LEU A 135 -28.63 -18.70 -14.57
CA LEU A 135 -28.18 -18.14 -13.29
C LEU A 135 -29.33 -17.61 -12.46
N LEU A 136 -30.43 -17.23 -13.12
CA LEU A 136 -31.58 -16.62 -12.48
C LEU A 136 -32.31 -17.60 -11.56
N ALA A 137 -32.73 -17.09 -10.41
CA ALA A 137 -33.61 -17.80 -9.48
C ALA A 137 -34.97 -18.10 -10.14
N GLU A 138 -35.70 -19.05 -9.57
CA GLU A 138 -37.00 -19.47 -10.10
C GLU A 138 -37.95 -18.27 -10.26
N GLY A 139 -38.58 -18.18 -11.44
CA GLY A 139 -39.52 -17.10 -11.78
C GLY A 139 -38.87 -15.76 -12.11
N LYS A 140 -37.53 -15.66 -12.16
CA LYS A 140 -36.81 -14.45 -12.57
C LYS A 140 -36.41 -14.50 -14.05
N THR A 141 -36.24 -13.32 -14.63
CA THR A 141 -35.94 -13.12 -16.06
C THR A 141 -34.81 -12.12 -16.24
N TYR A 142 -34.19 -12.10 -17.43
CA TYR A 142 -33.20 -11.08 -17.76
C TYR A 142 -33.77 -9.65 -17.71
N ASN A 143 -35.09 -9.48 -17.91
CA ASN A 143 -35.73 -8.18 -17.76
C ASN A 143 -35.68 -7.65 -16.32
N ASP A 144 -35.63 -8.54 -15.32
CA ASP A 144 -35.44 -8.13 -13.93
C ASP A 144 -34.04 -7.55 -13.73
N ILE A 145 -33.00 -8.20 -14.28
CA ILE A 145 -31.62 -7.67 -14.28
C ILE A 145 -31.57 -6.31 -14.97
N ARG A 146 -32.17 -6.19 -16.16
CA ARG A 146 -32.22 -4.94 -16.91
C ARG A 146 -32.95 -3.83 -16.13
N SER A 147 -33.99 -4.19 -15.37
CA SER A 147 -34.76 -3.22 -14.59
C SER A 147 -33.92 -2.58 -13.49
N VAL A 148 -33.03 -3.33 -12.85
CA VAL A 148 -32.10 -2.84 -11.80
C VAL A 148 -31.23 -1.71 -12.35
N PHE A 149 -30.59 -1.93 -13.49
CA PHE A 149 -29.74 -0.89 -14.10
C PHE A 149 -30.51 0.35 -14.58
N ASN A 150 -31.80 0.22 -14.90
CA ASN A 150 -32.64 1.35 -15.28
C ASN A 150 -32.98 2.30 -14.11
N GLN A 151 -32.84 1.85 -12.85
CA GLN A 151 -33.17 2.66 -11.68
C GLN A 151 -32.18 3.80 -11.40
N LYS A 152 -31.02 3.83 -12.10
CA LYS A 152 -29.94 4.81 -11.95
C LYS A 152 -29.53 5.00 -10.49
N GLN A 153 -28.58 4.17 -10.04
CA GLN A 153 -28.00 4.27 -8.71
C GLN A 153 -26.83 5.25 -8.69
N VAL A 154 -26.61 5.90 -7.55
CA VAL A 154 -25.46 6.80 -7.33
C VAL A 154 -24.17 6.00 -7.12
N LEU A 155 -24.27 4.89 -6.39
CA LEU A 155 -23.15 4.00 -6.06
C LEU A 155 -23.38 2.66 -6.75
N VAL A 156 -22.37 2.16 -7.46
CA VAL A 156 -22.53 0.96 -8.30
C VAL A 156 -22.76 -0.33 -7.51
N GLU A 157 -22.36 -0.36 -6.24
CA GLU A 157 -22.56 -1.49 -5.32
C GLU A 157 -24.05 -1.77 -5.10
N ARG A 158 -24.90 -0.74 -5.18
CA ARG A 158 -26.37 -0.91 -5.09
C ARG A 158 -26.92 -1.79 -6.20
N TYR A 159 -26.31 -1.77 -7.39
CA TYR A 159 -26.70 -2.70 -8.45
C TYR A 159 -26.40 -4.15 -8.06
N LEU A 160 -25.26 -4.41 -7.41
CA LEU A 160 -24.90 -5.75 -6.94
C LEU A 160 -25.88 -6.22 -5.85
N GLU A 161 -26.22 -5.35 -4.90
CA GLU A 161 -27.22 -5.65 -3.85
C GLU A 161 -28.59 -6.03 -4.44
N GLU A 162 -29.04 -5.33 -5.48
CA GLU A 162 -30.32 -5.61 -6.14
C GLU A 162 -30.28 -6.85 -7.06
N ILE A 163 -29.13 -7.15 -7.69
CA ILE A 163 -28.97 -8.33 -8.55
C ILE A 163 -28.77 -9.61 -7.74
N ALA A 164 -28.10 -9.53 -6.59
CA ALA A 164 -27.81 -10.66 -5.70
C ALA A 164 -29.01 -11.62 -5.49
N PRO A 165 -30.20 -11.15 -5.08
CA PRO A 165 -31.36 -12.03 -4.92
C PRO A 165 -31.90 -12.61 -6.23
N LEU A 166 -31.64 -11.97 -7.39
CA LEU A 166 -32.09 -12.46 -8.70
C LEU A 166 -31.32 -13.71 -9.14
N ILE A 167 -30.10 -13.93 -8.62
CA ILE A 167 -29.25 -15.08 -8.95
C ILE A 167 -28.84 -15.91 -7.72
N ASN A 168 -29.52 -15.72 -6.59
CA ASN A 168 -29.30 -16.42 -5.32
C ASN A 168 -27.85 -16.31 -4.77
N ILE A 169 -27.25 -15.11 -4.90
CA ILE A 169 -26.00 -14.74 -4.22
C ILE A 169 -26.34 -13.97 -2.94
N ASN A 170 -25.59 -14.21 -1.87
CA ASN A 170 -25.65 -13.33 -0.69
C ASN A 170 -25.02 -11.97 -1.05
N PRO A 171 -25.77 -10.85 -0.96
CA PRO A 171 -25.28 -9.53 -1.37
C PRO A 171 -24.03 -9.09 -0.61
N ILE A 172 -23.89 -9.48 0.67
CA ILE A 172 -22.71 -9.18 1.46
C ILE A 172 -21.50 -9.90 0.87
N HIS A 173 -21.61 -11.20 0.60
CA HIS A 173 -20.51 -11.96 -0.02
C HIS A 173 -20.13 -11.43 -1.42
N TRP A 174 -21.10 -10.91 -2.18
CA TRP A 174 -20.80 -10.34 -3.48
C TRP A 174 -20.08 -8.98 -3.39
N GLY A 175 -20.39 -8.18 -2.36
CA GLY A 175 -19.89 -6.82 -2.19
C GLY A 175 -18.55 -6.69 -1.46
N LEU A 176 -17.83 -7.78 -1.22
CA LEU A 176 -16.60 -7.76 -0.40
C LEU A 176 -15.31 -7.95 -1.22
N SER A 177 -14.25 -7.32 -0.70
CA SER A 177 -12.86 -7.66 -0.99
C SER A 177 -12.31 -8.65 0.04
N TYR A 178 -11.10 -9.17 -0.20
CA TYR A 178 -10.37 -9.94 0.80
C TYR A 178 -10.27 -9.21 2.15
N GLU A 179 -9.88 -7.93 2.14
CA GLU A 179 -9.65 -7.15 3.37
C GLU A 179 -10.95 -6.95 4.15
N TYR A 180 -12.02 -6.50 3.48
CA TYR A 180 -13.30 -6.31 4.15
C TYR A 180 -13.90 -7.64 4.64
N PHE A 181 -13.67 -8.74 3.92
CA PHE A 181 -14.06 -10.06 4.39
C PHE A 181 -13.32 -10.39 5.70
N THR A 182 -12.00 -10.17 5.77
CA THR A 182 -11.23 -10.40 7.00
C THR A 182 -11.63 -9.51 8.17
N GLU A 183 -12.23 -8.35 7.93
CA GLU A 183 -12.71 -7.46 8.98
C GLU A 183 -14.13 -7.84 9.47
N ILE A 184 -15.03 -8.15 8.55
CA ILE A 184 -16.47 -8.29 8.82
C ILE A 184 -16.86 -9.75 9.07
N MET A 185 -16.19 -10.70 8.42
CA MET A 185 -16.51 -12.14 8.43
C MET A 185 -15.26 -12.99 8.71
N HIS A 186 -14.42 -12.54 9.66
CA HIS A 186 -13.10 -13.12 9.92
C HIS A 186 -13.07 -14.64 10.20
N ASP A 187 -14.15 -15.22 10.74
CA ASP A 187 -14.29 -16.64 11.07
C ASP A 187 -15.04 -17.47 10.01
N GLU A 188 -15.43 -16.86 8.88
CA GLU A 188 -16.17 -17.55 7.82
C GLU A 188 -15.25 -17.97 6.66
N GLY A 189 -15.55 -19.13 6.07
CA GLY A 189 -14.82 -19.65 4.91
C GLY A 189 -13.47 -20.29 5.21
N THR A 190 -12.90 -20.89 4.17
CA THR A 190 -11.59 -21.54 4.20
C THR A 190 -10.52 -20.56 3.73
N LYS A 191 -9.53 -20.27 4.59
CA LYS A 191 -8.38 -19.42 4.26
C LYS A 191 -7.18 -20.28 3.90
N LEU A 192 -6.55 -19.99 2.76
CA LEU A 192 -5.33 -20.66 2.31
C LEU A 192 -4.23 -19.62 2.20
N HIS A 193 -3.07 -19.94 2.76
CA HIS A 193 -1.92 -19.05 2.81
C HIS A 193 -0.75 -19.66 2.02
N PHE A 194 -0.10 -18.83 1.23
CA PHE A 194 0.97 -19.24 0.35
C PHE A 194 2.22 -18.40 0.57
N VAL A 195 3.39 -19.05 0.57
CA VAL A 195 4.70 -18.41 0.62
C VAL A 195 5.51 -18.86 -0.58
N LYS A 196 6.22 -17.92 -1.22
CA LYS A 196 7.06 -18.20 -2.38
C LYS A 196 8.30 -18.98 -1.94
N GLU A 197 8.57 -20.12 -2.56
CA GLU A 197 9.62 -21.05 -2.11
C GLU A 197 11.02 -20.44 -2.19
N ASN A 198 11.27 -19.63 -3.23
CA ASN A 198 12.56 -18.97 -3.48
C ASN A 198 12.40 -17.45 -3.35
N LYS A 199 12.26 -16.95 -2.13
CA LYS A 199 12.38 -15.51 -1.88
C LYS A 199 13.83 -15.09 -2.04
N GLU A 200 14.09 -14.09 -2.87
CA GLU A 200 15.35 -13.35 -2.78
C GLU A 200 15.37 -12.64 -1.43
N ILE A 201 16.06 -13.24 -0.46
CA ILE A 201 16.33 -12.58 0.82
C ILE A 201 17.39 -11.52 0.52
N GLN A 202 16.98 -10.27 0.39
CA GLN A 202 17.94 -9.17 0.51
C GLN A 202 18.45 -9.16 1.94
N GLU A 203 19.75 -9.41 2.10
CA GLU A 203 20.39 -9.16 3.39
C GLU A 203 20.20 -7.68 3.74
N PRO A 204 19.80 -7.37 4.99
CA PRO A 204 19.68 -5.98 5.42
C PRO A 204 21.04 -5.29 5.20
N PRO A 205 21.05 -4.03 4.71
CA PRO A 205 22.30 -3.35 4.43
C PRO A 205 23.20 -3.34 5.66
N ALA A 206 24.46 -3.74 5.50
CA ALA A 206 25.41 -3.89 6.60
C ALA A 206 25.74 -2.54 7.30
N THR A 207 25.42 -1.43 6.65
CA THR A 207 25.66 -0.06 7.14
C THR A 207 24.35 0.66 7.36
N THR A 208 24.28 1.52 8.39
CA THR A 208 23.19 2.47 8.52
C THR A 208 23.20 3.43 7.34
N ASN A 209 22.03 3.70 6.79
CA ASN A 209 21.84 4.67 5.73
C ASN A 209 20.50 5.37 5.94
N LEU A 210 20.45 6.67 5.68
CA LEU A 210 19.25 7.49 5.79
C LEU A 210 18.83 7.93 4.39
N SER A 211 17.53 7.92 4.13
CA SER A 211 16.94 8.51 2.92
C SER A 211 16.50 9.96 3.18
N PHE A 212 16.45 10.76 2.12
CA PHE A 212 16.05 12.19 2.17
C PHE A 212 16.90 13.05 3.12
N THR A 213 18.21 12.80 3.16
CA THR A 213 19.16 13.45 4.07
C THR A 213 19.43 14.92 3.79
N ALA A 214 18.94 15.47 2.69
CA ALA A 214 19.18 16.85 2.29
C ALA A 214 17.89 17.55 1.83
N TYR A 215 17.71 18.79 2.28
CA TYR A 215 16.66 19.70 1.83
C TYR A 215 17.26 21.09 1.59
N GLY A 216 16.93 21.72 0.47
CA GLY A 216 17.37 23.08 0.15
C GLY A 216 16.18 23.93 -0.28
N SER A 217 16.18 25.22 0.09
CA SER A 217 15.12 26.14 -0.28
C SER A 217 15.57 27.59 -0.36
N ASP A 218 14.95 28.32 -1.28
CA ASP A 218 14.95 29.79 -1.33
C ASP A 218 13.86 30.31 -0.40
N TYR A 219 14.18 31.26 0.47
CA TYR A 219 13.23 31.83 1.40
C TYR A 219 13.30 33.36 1.43
N VAL A 220 12.15 34.01 1.60
CA VAL A 220 12.05 35.44 1.85
C VAL A 220 11.68 35.62 3.31
N ILE A 221 12.68 35.95 4.12
CA ILE A 221 12.54 36.07 5.58
C ILE A 221 12.22 37.52 5.96
N LYS A 222 11.44 37.70 7.03
CA LYS A 222 11.28 38.99 7.71
C LYS A 222 12.08 39.00 9.02
N GLU A 223 12.58 40.18 9.39
CA GLU A 223 13.25 40.35 10.68
C GLU A 223 12.28 40.06 11.84
N GLY A 224 12.72 39.24 12.79
CA GLY A 224 11.91 38.79 13.94
C GLY A 224 10.91 37.67 13.62
N GLU A 225 10.84 37.18 12.39
CA GLU A 225 10.04 36.01 12.03
C GLU A 225 10.63 34.73 12.63
N SER A 226 9.77 33.81 13.09
CA SER A 226 10.18 32.48 13.49
C SER A 226 9.70 31.48 12.45
N LEU A 227 10.62 30.64 11.97
CA LEU A 227 10.37 29.56 11.03
C LEU A 227 10.55 28.23 11.73
N THR A 228 9.64 27.29 11.46
CA THR A 228 9.82 25.89 11.82
C THR A 228 10.00 25.07 10.54
N MET A 229 11.09 24.31 10.48
CA MET A 229 11.35 23.36 9.40
C MET A 229 11.14 21.94 9.91
N ASN A 230 10.40 21.13 9.16
CA ASN A 230 10.16 19.73 9.49
C ASN A 230 10.86 18.86 8.44
N LEU A 231 11.70 17.92 8.88
CA LEU A 231 12.39 16.95 8.04
C LEU A 231 12.02 15.54 8.46
N HIS A 232 11.69 14.69 7.49
CA HIS A 232 11.36 13.29 7.70
C HIS A 232 12.43 12.44 7.03
N LEU A 233 13.17 11.67 7.82
CA LEU A 233 14.24 10.80 7.34
C LEU A 233 13.83 9.35 7.59
N ALA A 234 13.76 8.52 6.55
CA ALA A 234 13.57 7.08 6.78
C ALA A 234 14.93 6.39 6.82
N SER A 235 15.17 5.60 7.86
CA SER A 235 16.29 4.66 7.89
C SER A 235 16.06 3.58 6.84
N VAL A 236 17.08 3.27 6.05
CA VAL A 236 17.05 2.22 5.01
C VAL A 236 18.19 1.22 5.18
N GLY A 237 18.86 1.21 6.34
CA GLY A 237 20.00 0.33 6.61
C GLY A 237 20.00 -0.27 8.02
N ALA A 238 21.16 -0.74 8.49
CA ALA A 238 21.29 -1.31 9.84
C ALA A 238 20.95 -0.30 10.95
N ALA A 239 20.46 -0.79 12.09
CA ALA A 239 20.31 0.03 13.29
C ALA A 239 21.66 0.58 13.78
N SER A 240 21.67 1.79 14.31
CA SER A 240 22.85 2.39 14.95
C SER A 240 22.45 3.46 15.96
N THR A 241 23.41 4.26 16.39
CA THR A 241 23.21 5.38 17.30
C THR A 241 24.02 6.56 16.81
N GLY A 242 23.46 7.76 16.99
CA GLY A 242 24.16 8.99 16.69
C GLY A 242 23.63 9.66 15.43
N LEU A 243 23.11 10.86 15.59
CA LEU A 243 22.60 11.69 14.49
C LEU A 243 23.32 13.05 14.50
N GLN A 244 23.66 13.54 13.32
CA GLN A 244 24.16 14.89 13.09
C GLN A 244 23.23 15.65 12.16
N ILE A 245 22.97 16.92 12.49
CA ILE A 245 22.21 17.86 11.67
C ILE A 245 23.14 19.04 11.36
N ILE A 246 23.20 19.44 10.09
CA ILE A 246 24.04 20.53 9.60
C ILE A 246 23.17 21.47 8.78
N LEU A 247 23.26 22.77 9.05
CA LEU A 247 22.66 23.81 8.25
C LEU A 247 23.77 24.69 7.66
N ALA A 248 23.66 24.95 6.35
CA ALA A 248 24.64 25.72 5.59
C ALA A 248 23.96 26.54 4.49
N GLY A 249 24.68 27.53 3.95
CA GLY A 249 24.21 28.39 2.87
C GLY A 249 24.18 29.87 3.23
N ASN A 250 23.91 30.72 2.22
CA ASN A 250 24.00 32.17 2.30
C ASN A 250 23.19 32.76 3.46
N ALA A 251 22.08 32.11 3.84
CA ALA A 251 21.26 32.57 4.97
C ALA A 251 22.00 32.61 6.30
N PHE A 252 22.96 31.71 6.52
CA PHE A 252 23.76 31.66 7.73
C PHE A 252 25.07 32.43 7.61
N GLU A 253 25.63 32.53 6.40
CA GLU A 253 26.84 33.29 6.14
C GLU A 253 26.62 34.81 6.29
N GLU A 254 25.48 35.30 5.82
CA GLU A 254 25.11 36.71 5.87
C GLU A 254 24.26 37.08 7.11
N ASP A 255 24.12 36.15 8.05
CA ASP A 255 23.31 36.27 9.28
C ASP A 255 21.85 36.70 9.00
N TYR A 256 21.20 36.09 7.99
CA TYR A 256 19.75 36.21 7.78
C TYR A 256 18.96 35.32 8.74
N LEU A 257 19.50 34.12 9.02
CA LEU A 257 18.85 33.10 9.84
C LEU A 257 19.77 32.64 10.98
N ASN A 258 19.18 32.29 12.11
CA ASN A 258 19.86 31.65 13.23
C ASN A 258 19.05 30.45 13.72
N PRO A 259 19.51 29.21 13.47
CA PRO A 259 18.85 28.03 13.99
C PRO A 259 19.11 27.95 15.51
N THR A 260 18.08 27.64 16.29
CA THR A 260 18.17 27.63 17.75
C THR A 260 18.22 26.21 18.27
N ILE A 261 17.13 25.47 18.08
CA ILE A 261 16.92 24.14 18.65
C ILE A 261 16.42 23.20 17.55
N ALA A 262 16.94 21.97 17.55
CA ALA A 262 16.31 20.85 16.86
C ALA A 262 15.64 19.95 17.90
N THR A 263 14.37 19.64 17.67
CA THR A 263 13.64 18.59 18.37
C THR A 263 13.60 17.35 17.46
N VAL A 264 14.09 16.22 17.97
CA VAL A 264 14.23 14.99 17.20
C VAL A 264 13.48 13.86 17.89
N CYS A 265 12.72 13.08 17.14
CA CYS A 265 12.10 11.86 17.64
C CYS A 265 11.95 10.80 16.56
N ILE A 266 11.71 9.56 16.99
CA ILE A 266 11.26 8.49 16.09
C ILE A 266 9.75 8.61 15.95
N PHE A 267 9.21 8.44 14.74
CA PHE A 267 7.78 8.47 14.48
C PHE A 267 7.03 7.47 15.38
N GLY A 268 5.98 7.95 16.05
CA GLY A 268 5.21 7.16 17.03
C GLY A 268 5.86 7.02 18.42
N SER A 269 7.07 7.53 18.63
CA SER A 269 7.70 7.59 19.95
C SER A 269 7.24 8.83 20.72
N GLU A 270 6.99 8.67 22.02
CA GLU A 270 6.77 9.80 22.95
C GLU A 270 8.09 10.48 23.37
N ASN A 271 9.22 9.78 23.21
CA ASN A 271 10.53 10.32 23.56
C ASN A 271 11.02 11.29 22.49
N LYS A 272 11.16 12.56 22.89
CA LYS A 272 11.76 13.62 22.07
C LYS A 272 13.07 14.06 22.70
N GLU A 273 14.10 14.18 21.89
CA GLU A 273 15.39 14.76 22.29
C GLU A 273 15.52 16.16 21.70
N GLN A 274 16.09 17.08 22.47
CA GLN A 274 16.35 18.44 22.02
C GLN A 274 17.85 18.70 22.03
N VAL A 275 18.32 19.38 21.00
CA VAL A 275 19.73 19.75 20.85
C VAL A 275 19.85 21.16 20.27
N GLU A 276 20.75 21.94 20.84
CA GLU A 276 21.05 23.30 20.38
C GLU A 276 22.07 23.28 19.24
N PHE A 277 21.95 24.26 18.33
CA PHE A 277 22.91 24.43 17.24
C PHE A 277 24.16 25.18 17.69
N ILE A 278 25.32 24.68 17.24
CA ILE A 278 26.62 25.31 17.43
C ILE A 278 27.05 25.93 16.11
N LYS A 279 27.27 27.24 16.11
CA LYS A 279 27.87 27.98 14.98
C LYS A 279 29.36 27.68 14.90
N THR A 280 29.84 27.26 13.74
CA THR A 280 31.26 27.00 13.49
C THR A 280 31.61 27.30 12.02
N ARG A 281 32.85 26.97 11.64
CA ARG A 281 33.28 26.97 10.24
C ARG A 281 33.57 25.55 9.77
N SER A 282 33.14 25.26 8.55
CA SER A 282 33.51 24.05 7.82
C SER A 282 34.98 24.08 7.38
N THR A 283 35.45 22.99 6.78
CA THR A 283 36.84 22.83 6.30
C THR A 283 37.20 23.79 5.17
N ASP A 284 36.22 24.18 4.37
CA ASP A 284 36.32 25.19 3.31
C ASP A 284 35.96 26.61 3.81
N ASN A 285 35.95 26.80 5.14
CA ASN A 285 35.77 28.07 5.82
C ASN A 285 34.37 28.71 5.69
N GLN A 286 33.37 27.97 5.20
CA GLN A 286 31.96 28.41 5.21
C GLN A 286 31.38 28.43 6.62
N ILE A 287 30.44 29.33 6.88
CA ILE A 287 29.73 29.35 8.17
C ILE A 287 28.66 28.26 8.16
N ILE A 288 28.73 27.36 9.14
CA ILE A 288 27.73 26.30 9.33
C ILE A 288 27.20 26.32 10.75
N HIS A 289 25.97 25.82 10.90
CA HIS A 289 25.39 25.50 12.20
C HIS A 289 25.21 24.00 12.29
N TYR A 290 25.67 23.37 13.36
CA TYR A 290 25.51 21.93 13.51
C TYR A 290 24.99 21.54 14.89
N ALA A 291 24.24 20.46 14.95
CA ALA A 291 23.74 19.84 16.16
C ALA A 291 24.05 18.33 16.11
N GLN A 292 24.36 17.74 17.26
CA GLN A 292 24.71 16.32 17.36
C GLN A 292 24.01 15.66 18.54
N LEU A 293 23.37 14.54 18.26
CA LEU A 293 22.73 13.67 19.25
C LEU A 293 23.48 12.35 19.29
N ILE A 294 24.52 12.25 20.11
CA ILE A 294 25.46 11.12 20.12
C ILE A 294 24.78 9.79 20.47
N GLY A 295 23.83 9.81 21.41
CA GLY A 295 23.14 8.63 21.90
C GLY A 295 21.81 8.34 21.22
N PHE A 296 21.39 9.16 20.25
CA PHE A 296 20.06 9.03 19.65
C PHE A 296 19.96 7.72 18.87
N PRO A 297 18.97 6.87 19.15
CA PRO A 297 18.82 5.60 18.47
C PRO A 297 18.34 5.82 17.02
N ILE A 298 19.08 5.26 16.06
CA ILE A 298 18.64 5.17 14.67
C ILE A 298 18.08 3.76 14.47
N PRO A 299 16.77 3.63 14.22
CA PRO A 299 16.14 2.32 14.06
C PRO A 299 16.68 1.60 12.82
N GLN A 300 16.57 0.27 12.84
CA GLN A 300 16.82 -0.52 11.63
C GLN A 300 15.81 -0.10 10.57
N GLY A 301 16.34 0.23 9.40
CA GLY A 301 15.56 0.52 8.22
C GLY A 301 15.08 -0.76 7.53
N TYR A 302 14.08 -0.60 6.68
CA TYR A 302 13.59 -1.66 5.82
C TYR A 302 13.73 -1.23 4.36
N THR A 303 14.22 -2.13 3.50
CA THR A 303 14.33 -1.91 2.06
C THR A 303 13.37 -2.86 1.35
N LEU A 304 12.53 -2.31 0.49
CA LEU A 304 11.61 -3.12 -0.29
C LEU A 304 12.38 -3.86 -1.39
N SER A 305 12.20 -5.17 -1.50
CA SER A 305 12.66 -5.90 -2.67
C SER A 305 11.93 -5.37 -3.92
N PRO A 306 12.61 -5.23 -5.07
CA PRO A 306 11.96 -4.90 -6.34
C PRO A 306 10.85 -5.88 -6.75
N SER A 307 10.86 -7.11 -6.19
CA SER A 307 9.86 -8.15 -6.43
C SER A 307 8.84 -8.30 -5.30
N ALA A 308 8.73 -7.34 -4.39
CA ALA A 308 7.86 -7.44 -3.22
C ALA A 308 6.38 -7.53 -3.62
N SER A 309 5.61 -8.37 -2.91
CA SER A 309 4.16 -8.42 -3.06
C SER A 309 3.51 -7.14 -2.49
N MET A 310 2.25 -6.86 -2.85
CA MET A 310 1.52 -5.73 -2.25
C MET A 310 1.37 -5.84 -0.73
N LYS A 311 1.30 -7.07 -0.20
CA LYS A 311 1.30 -7.31 1.25
C LYS A 311 2.63 -6.95 1.88
N GLU A 312 3.73 -7.34 1.24
CA GLU A 312 5.09 -6.95 1.64
C GLU A 312 5.30 -5.44 1.51
N TYR A 313 4.70 -4.79 0.50
CA TYR A 313 4.70 -3.34 0.35
C TYR A 313 3.95 -2.62 1.47
N LYS A 314 2.75 -3.09 1.85
CA LYS A 314 2.00 -2.52 2.99
C LYS A 314 2.80 -2.66 4.29
N ARG A 315 3.37 -3.84 4.53
CA ARG A 315 4.26 -4.09 5.66
C ARG A 315 5.50 -3.19 5.62
N TYR A 316 6.10 -3.02 4.45
CA TYR A 316 7.21 -2.09 4.24
C TYR A 316 6.83 -0.67 4.61
N LEU A 317 5.65 -0.19 4.19
CA LEU A 317 5.20 1.17 4.53
C LEU A 317 5.07 1.32 6.05
N GLU A 318 4.41 0.38 6.73
CA GLU A 318 4.28 0.39 8.19
C GLU A 318 5.64 0.38 8.90
N ASP A 319 6.56 -0.48 8.48
CA ASP A 319 7.89 -0.60 9.09
C ASP A 319 8.77 0.61 8.74
N SER A 320 8.63 1.16 7.53
CA SER A 320 9.28 2.40 7.10
C SER A 320 8.82 3.58 7.97
N TYR A 321 7.52 3.71 8.24
CA TYR A 321 6.99 4.72 9.17
C TYR A 321 7.57 4.55 10.57
N LYS A 322 7.62 3.33 11.13
CA LYS A 322 8.24 3.07 12.44
C LYS A 322 9.75 3.41 12.47
N SER A 323 10.42 3.31 11.32
CA SER A 323 11.84 3.65 11.16
C SER A 323 12.10 5.12 10.81
N THR A 324 11.04 5.95 10.75
CA THR A 324 11.15 7.36 10.38
C THR A 324 11.62 8.20 11.56
N ILE A 325 12.62 9.04 11.33
CA ILE A 325 13.11 10.06 12.24
C ILE A 325 12.50 11.38 11.81
N LEU A 326 11.85 12.05 12.76
CA LEU A 326 11.29 13.38 12.61
C LEU A 326 12.25 14.39 13.23
N ILE A 327 12.53 15.47 12.50
CA ILE A 327 13.37 16.57 12.97
C ILE A 327 12.63 17.87 12.75
N ASP A 328 12.31 18.55 13.85
CA ASP A 328 11.71 19.88 13.84
C ASP A 328 12.79 20.90 14.24
N ILE A 329 13.12 21.82 13.35
CA ILE A 329 14.16 22.83 13.55
C ILE A 329 13.50 24.19 13.70
N GLU A 330 13.77 24.86 14.82
CA GLU A 330 13.40 26.25 15.05
C GLU A 330 14.48 27.18 14.49
N ILE A 331 14.07 28.15 13.69
CA ILE A 331 14.97 29.09 13.01
C ILE A 331 14.44 30.52 13.19
N ALA A 332 15.26 31.40 13.77
CA ALA A 332 14.94 32.81 13.93
C ALA A 332 15.44 33.63 12.73
N GLY A 333 14.57 34.49 12.19
CA GLY A 333 14.90 35.50 11.19
C GLY A 333 15.58 36.70 11.83
N LEU A 334 16.86 36.90 11.51
CA LEU A 334 17.67 38.00 12.05
C LEU A 334 17.63 39.25 11.17
N LYS A 335 17.44 39.10 9.87
CA LYS A 335 17.38 40.20 8.89
C LYS A 335 16.31 39.92 7.86
N ALA A 336 15.68 40.97 7.34
CA ALA A 336 14.76 40.82 6.22
C ALA A 336 15.52 40.69 4.88
N GLY A 337 15.11 39.75 4.01
CA GLY A 337 15.68 39.61 2.67
C GLY A 337 15.37 38.28 2.01
N LYS A 338 15.77 38.16 0.73
CA LYS A 338 15.75 36.88 0.02
C LYS A 338 17.08 36.17 0.27
N THR A 339 17.01 34.92 0.68
CA THR A 339 18.18 34.09 0.96
C THR A 339 17.95 32.63 0.59
N SER A 340 18.99 31.81 0.66
CA SER A 340 18.92 30.36 0.44
C SER A 340 19.70 29.63 1.52
N PHE A 341 19.26 28.42 1.82
CA PHE A 341 19.95 27.52 2.74
C PHE A 341 19.63 26.06 2.44
N ALA A 342 20.49 25.19 2.97
CA ALA A 342 20.33 23.76 2.95
C ALA A 342 20.44 23.18 4.36
N VAL A 343 19.70 22.11 4.60
CA VAL A 343 19.79 21.28 5.80
C VAL A 343 20.21 19.88 5.38
N TYR A 344 21.17 19.34 6.11
CA TYR A 344 21.68 18.00 5.97
C TYR A 344 21.51 17.26 7.29
N ALA A 345 21.14 15.99 7.22
CA ALA A 345 21.09 15.11 8.38
C ALA A 345 21.72 13.76 8.03
N ASP A 346 22.66 13.31 8.85
CA ASP A 346 23.42 12.09 8.60
C ASP A 346 23.74 11.35 9.91
N THR A 347 24.05 10.08 9.79
CA THR A 347 24.53 9.23 10.88
C THR A 347 25.88 9.73 11.39
N LEU A 348 26.11 9.62 12.69
CA LEU A 348 27.47 9.79 13.22
C LEU A 348 28.28 8.53 12.89
N PRO A 349 29.51 8.67 12.34
CA PRO A 349 30.36 7.52 12.09
C PRO A 349 30.60 6.75 13.40
N THR A 350 30.31 5.46 13.41
CA THR A 350 30.66 4.60 14.54
C THR A 350 32.19 4.58 14.70
N ASN A 351 32.68 4.86 15.91
CA ASN A 351 34.11 4.83 16.33
C ASN A 351 35.04 6.03 16.04
N GLN A 352 34.57 7.28 15.96
CA GLN A 352 35.47 8.42 16.12
C GLN A 352 35.03 9.36 17.24
N GLY A 353 35.91 9.54 18.24
CA GLY A 353 35.68 10.43 19.37
C GLY A 353 35.36 11.87 18.92
N LYS A 354 34.70 12.62 19.82
CA LYS A 354 34.12 13.98 19.72
C LYS A 354 34.82 15.06 18.85
N PHE A 355 36.01 14.82 18.32
CA PHE A 355 36.85 15.80 17.61
C PHE A 355 37.29 15.39 16.19
N GLY A 356 36.96 14.18 15.72
CA GLY A 356 37.48 13.67 14.44
C GLY A 356 36.91 14.33 13.17
N TYR A 357 35.65 14.78 13.20
CA TYR A 357 34.92 15.13 11.97
C TYR A 357 34.82 16.63 11.64
N ILE A 358 35.30 17.51 12.54
CA ILE A 358 35.37 18.96 12.23
C ILE A 358 36.28 19.21 11.01
N ASN A 359 37.18 18.27 10.69
CA ASN A 359 38.15 18.37 9.62
C ASN A 359 37.78 17.67 8.29
N SER A 360 36.59 17.08 8.15
CA SER A 360 36.24 16.28 6.95
C SER A 360 34.87 16.57 6.32
N ILE A 361 34.17 17.64 6.73
CA ILE A 361 32.97 18.09 6.01
C ILE A 361 33.43 18.68 4.67
N ASN A 362 33.43 17.86 3.61
CA ASN A 362 33.51 18.31 2.22
C ASN A 362 32.13 18.82 1.81
N VAL A 363 31.98 20.14 1.76
CA VAL A 363 30.75 20.86 1.38
C VAL A 363 30.53 20.86 -0.14
N GLU A 364 31.09 19.89 -0.88
CA GLU A 364 30.96 19.81 -2.35
C GLU A 364 29.51 19.54 -2.82
N VAL A 365 28.60 19.16 -1.92
CA VAL A 365 27.16 19.00 -2.22
C VAL A 365 26.41 20.35 -2.19
N ALA A 366 26.99 21.43 -1.66
CA ALA A 366 26.34 22.74 -1.55
C ALA A 366 26.42 23.61 -2.82
N ARG A 367 26.64 23.02 -4.00
CA ARG A 367 26.69 23.72 -5.30
C ARG A 367 25.46 23.47 -6.20
N ILE A 368 24.34 22.99 -5.65
CA ILE A 368 23.09 22.86 -6.39
C ILE A 368 22.29 24.16 -6.29
#